data_AF-A0A959X6K1-F1
#
_entry.id   AF-A0A959X6K1-F1
#
_cell.length_a   1.000
_cell.length_b   1.000
_cell.length_c   1.000
_cell.angle_alpha   90.00
_cell.angle_beta   90.00
_cell.angle_gamma   90.00
#
_symmetry.space_group_name_H-M   'P 1'
#
loop_
_entity.id
_entity.type
_entity.pdbx_description
1 polymer ?
#
loop_
_entity_poly.entity_id
_entity_poly.type
_entity_poly.pdbx_seq_one_letter_code
_entity_poly.pdbx_strand_id
1 'polypeptide(L)'
;AADLRGPQWCRIITPAERDAVVAASGPDPLRGDTDPGVGYERLRRSGKSIAALLMDQRIAAGIGNIFRAEVLFRHRLDPTIPGRELSRKSWDILWEDLVGLMETAVDRGRIDTVVDDHSPEVQGRPPRVDAHGGEVYVYRRTGQPCLVCGTEIRTTMLEGRTMYWCPRCQRRKTAAP
;
A
#
# COMPACT_ATOMS: atom_id res chain seq x y z
N ALA A 1 -7.66 -7.58 28.88
CA ALA A 1 -6.27 -7.87 28.48
C ALA A 1 -5.99 -7.14 27.19
N ALA A 2 -4.83 -6.47 27.04
CA ALA A 2 -4.47 -5.87 25.76
C ALA A 2 -4.28 -6.99 24.73
N ASP A 3 -5.00 -6.93 23.62
CA ASP A 3 -4.81 -7.86 22.51
C ASP A 3 -3.46 -7.55 21.84
N LEU A 4 -2.45 -8.37 22.12
CA LEU A 4 -1.09 -8.21 21.58
C LEU A 4 -0.98 -8.71 20.13
N ARG A 5 -2.09 -9.07 19.48
CA ARG A 5 -2.11 -9.43 18.06
C ARG A 5 -2.06 -8.17 17.21
N GLY A 6 -0.87 -7.80 16.74
CA GLY A 6 -0.72 -6.67 15.82
C GLY A 6 0.68 -6.07 15.82
N PRO A 7 1.12 -5.47 16.93
CA PRO A 7 2.44 -4.83 16.99
C PRO A 7 3.56 -5.87 17.00
N GLN A 8 4.64 -5.63 16.25
CA GLN A 8 5.85 -6.45 16.33
C GLN A 8 6.54 -6.35 17.70
N TRP A 9 6.33 -5.25 18.42
CA TRP A 9 6.85 -5.00 19.76
C TRP A 9 5.92 -4.04 20.51
N CYS A 10 5.82 -4.22 21.83
CA CYS A 10 5.12 -3.31 22.73
C CYS A 10 6.10 -2.93 23.85
N ARG A 11 6.42 -1.64 23.99
CA ARG A 11 7.36 -1.14 25.00
C ARG A 11 6.89 0.20 25.56
N ILE A 12 7.22 0.46 26.82
CA ILE A 12 7.06 1.78 27.42
C ILE A 12 8.24 2.64 26.95
N ILE A 13 7.95 3.86 26.50
CA ILE A 13 8.94 4.83 26.01
C ILE A 13 8.76 6.18 26.69
N THR A 14 9.82 6.97 26.74
CA THR A 14 9.79 8.36 27.18
C THR A 14 9.14 9.26 26.13
N PRO A 15 8.65 10.46 26.51
CA PRO A 15 8.20 11.45 25.54
C PRO A 15 9.26 11.80 24.49
N ALA A 16 10.52 11.94 24.89
CA ALA A 16 11.62 12.23 23.96
C ALA A 16 11.83 11.11 22.92
N GLU A 17 11.75 9.84 23.32
CA GLU A 17 11.81 8.72 22.38
C GLU A 17 10.61 8.69 21.42
N ARG A 18 9.41 9.00 21.92
CA ARG A 18 8.21 9.12 21.08
C ARG A 18 8.36 10.21 20.04
N ASP A 19 8.82 11.39 20.46
CA ASP A 19 9.03 12.53 19.56
C ASP A 19 10.11 12.22 18.52
N ALA A 20 11.18 11.51 18.91
CA ALA A 20 12.20 11.04 17.97
C ALA A 20 11.66 10.06 16.93
N VAL A 21 10.76 9.14 17.32
CA VAL A 21 10.10 8.21 16.38
C VAL A 21 9.21 8.98 15.41
N VAL A 22 8.40 9.92 15.91
CA VAL A 22 7.52 10.75 15.07
C VAL A 22 8.35 11.60 14.10
N ALA A 23 9.42 12.24 14.58
CA ALA A 23 10.31 13.05 13.75
C ALA A 23 11.07 12.24 12.68
N ALA A 24 11.31 10.94 12.92
CA ALA A 24 11.96 10.06 11.97
C ALA A 24 11.01 9.52 10.88
N SER A 25 9.70 9.62 11.07
CA SER A 25 8.71 9.18 10.09
C SER A 25 8.74 10.02 8.81
N GLY A 26 8.28 9.42 7.73
CA GLY A 26 7.99 10.09 6.48
C GLY A 26 6.69 10.88 6.55
N PRO A 27 6.32 11.56 5.46
CA PRO A 27 5.03 12.22 5.35
C PRO A 27 3.87 11.23 5.58
N ASP A 28 2.79 11.69 6.19
CA ASP A 28 1.58 10.90 6.50
C ASP A 28 0.43 11.30 5.56
N PRO A 29 -0.09 10.40 4.71
CA PRO A 29 -1.19 10.71 3.79
C PRO A 29 -2.47 11.24 4.44
N LEU A 30 -2.71 10.94 5.72
CA LEU A 30 -3.90 11.43 6.45
C LEU A 30 -3.70 12.85 7.03
N ARG A 31 -2.52 13.43 6.84
CA ARG A 31 -2.16 14.74 7.35
C ARG A 31 -2.04 15.74 6.21
N GLY A 32 -3.03 16.64 6.09
CA GLY A 32 -3.02 17.68 5.06
C GLY A 32 -1.88 18.70 5.16
N ASP A 33 -1.16 18.74 6.28
CA ASP A 33 0.00 19.62 6.49
C ASP A 33 1.35 18.98 6.07
N THR A 34 1.34 17.75 5.56
CA THR A 34 2.58 17.07 5.16
C THR A 34 2.98 17.37 3.71
N ASP A 35 4.30 17.47 3.46
CA ASP A 35 4.84 17.54 2.09
C ASP A 35 5.22 16.13 1.57
N PRO A 36 4.52 15.58 0.57
CA PRO A 36 4.88 14.29 -0.04
C PRO A 36 6.24 14.31 -0.74
N GLY A 37 6.76 15.50 -1.09
CA GLY A 37 8.07 15.69 -1.69
C GLY A 37 9.21 15.16 -0.81
N VAL A 38 9.07 15.23 0.51
CA VAL A 38 10.06 14.69 1.47
C VAL A 38 10.25 13.19 1.29
N GLY A 39 9.15 12.44 1.13
CA GLY A 39 9.17 11.01 0.86
C GLY A 39 9.78 10.69 -0.51
N TYR A 40 9.39 11.45 -1.54
CA TYR A 40 9.92 11.31 -2.89
C TYR A 40 11.43 11.50 -2.96
N GLU A 41 11.96 12.52 -2.28
CA GLU A 41 13.39 12.82 -2.23
C GLU A 41 14.21 11.65 -1.65
N ARG A 42 13.67 10.93 -0.67
CA ARG A 42 14.30 9.72 -0.11
C ARG A 42 14.17 8.55 -1.08
N LEU A 43 12.99 8.37 -1.67
CA LEU A 43 12.67 7.30 -2.61
C LEU A 43 13.55 7.34 -3.86
N ARG A 44 13.71 8.51 -4.49
CA ARG A 44 14.45 8.67 -5.76
C ARG A 44 15.96 8.42 -5.64
N ARG A 45 16.48 8.37 -4.40
CA ARG A 45 17.89 8.06 -4.11
C ARG A 45 18.12 6.56 -3.89
N SER A 46 17.06 5.75 -3.81
CA SER A 46 17.15 4.34 -3.46
C SER A 46 17.13 3.42 -4.68
N GLY A 47 17.99 2.39 -4.64
CA GLY A 47 17.94 1.26 -5.57
C GLY A 47 16.95 0.16 -5.18
N LYS A 48 16.33 0.24 -3.98
CA LYS A 48 15.32 -0.72 -3.55
C LYS A 48 14.04 -0.60 -4.39
N SER A 49 13.28 -1.68 -4.48
CA SER A 49 12.01 -1.68 -5.22
C SER A 49 10.97 -0.76 -4.60
N ILE A 50 10.04 -0.26 -5.41
CA ILE A 50 8.92 0.57 -4.94
C ILE A 50 8.07 -0.16 -3.90
N ALA A 51 7.86 -1.47 -4.06
CA ALA A 51 7.18 -2.28 -3.06
C ALA A 51 7.97 -2.38 -1.73
N ALA A 52 9.30 -2.38 -1.75
CA ALA A 52 10.06 -2.31 -0.50
C ALA A 52 9.94 -0.91 0.14
N LEU A 53 10.05 0.15 -0.66
CA LEU A 53 10.06 1.53 -0.20
C LEU A 53 8.73 1.99 0.38
N LEU A 54 7.60 1.53 -0.16
CA LEU A 54 6.27 1.83 0.41
C LEU A 54 6.06 1.22 1.82
N MET A 55 6.85 0.23 2.24
CA MET A 55 6.81 -0.28 3.62
C MET A 55 7.73 0.47 4.57
N ASP A 56 8.67 1.26 4.04
CA ASP A 56 9.61 2.03 4.85
C ASP A 56 8.88 3.26 5.40
N GLN A 57 8.64 3.25 6.71
CA GLN A 57 7.90 4.33 7.39
C GLN A 57 8.59 5.70 7.29
N ARG A 58 9.86 5.75 6.86
CA ARG A 58 10.57 7.01 6.56
C ARG A 58 10.23 7.56 5.17
N ILE A 59 9.66 6.77 4.27
CA ILE A 59 9.23 7.20 2.93
C ILE A 59 7.80 7.72 2.97
N ALA A 60 6.90 6.93 3.56
CA ALA A 60 5.50 7.31 3.79
C ALA A 60 5.04 6.61 5.06
N ALA A 61 4.58 7.39 6.04
CA ALA A 61 4.07 6.84 7.30
C ALA A 61 2.69 6.23 7.07
N GLY A 62 2.36 5.18 7.85
CA GLY A 62 1.04 4.54 7.83
C GLY A 62 0.80 3.58 6.67
N ILE A 63 1.63 3.61 5.61
CA ILE A 63 1.52 2.65 4.51
C ILE A 63 1.95 1.26 4.99
N GLY A 64 0.95 0.37 5.04
CA GLY A 64 1.11 -1.04 5.39
C GLY A 64 1.05 -1.98 4.19
N ASN A 65 1.08 -3.29 4.45
CA ASN A 65 1.17 -4.30 3.40
C ASN A 65 -0.05 -4.31 2.46
N ILE A 66 -1.24 -3.98 2.97
CA ILE A 66 -2.47 -3.91 2.18
C ILE A 66 -2.36 -2.74 1.20
N PHE A 67 -2.22 -1.51 1.70
CA PHE A 67 -2.12 -0.30 0.86
C PHE A 67 -0.99 -0.39 -0.16
N ARG A 68 0.20 -0.88 0.23
CA ARG A 68 1.29 -1.14 -0.72
C ARG A 68 0.84 -2.03 -1.89
N ALA A 69 0.26 -3.19 -1.59
CA ALA A 69 -0.06 -4.17 -2.62
C ALA A 69 -1.16 -3.64 -3.55
N GLU A 70 -2.14 -2.97 -2.96
CA GLU A 70 -3.33 -2.48 -3.64
C GLU A 70 -3.07 -1.24 -4.49
N VAL A 71 -2.35 -0.24 -3.98
CA VAL A 71 -2.04 0.98 -4.75
C VAL A 71 -1.18 0.65 -5.98
N LEU A 72 -0.20 -0.25 -5.83
CA LEU A 72 0.64 -0.69 -6.95
C LEU A 72 -0.18 -1.46 -7.99
N PHE A 73 -1.16 -2.26 -7.55
CA PHE A 73 -2.05 -2.95 -8.46
C PHE A 73 -2.97 -1.98 -9.21
N ARG A 74 -3.61 -1.03 -8.51
CA ARG A 74 -4.54 -0.05 -9.07
C ARG A 74 -3.90 0.72 -10.23
N HIS A 75 -2.64 1.12 -10.06
CA HIS A 75 -1.88 1.82 -11.11
C HIS A 75 -1.08 0.91 -12.05
N ARG A 76 -1.28 -0.42 -11.97
CA ARG A 76 -0.64 -1.43 -12.84
C ARG A 76 0.89 -1.35 -12.81
N LEU A 77 1.45 -0.87 -11.71
CA LEU A 77 2.86 -0.59 -11.55
C LEU A 77 3.59 -1.88 -11.21
N ASP A 78 4.71 -2.13 -11.91
CA ASP A 78 5.60 -3.24 -11.57
C ASP A 78 6.20 -2.99 -10.17
N PRO A 79 5.91 -3.88 -9.20
CA PRO A 79 6.34 -3.70 -7.83
C PRO A 79 7.86 -3.80 -7.62
N THR A 80 8.60 -4.28 -8.62
CA THR A 80 10.05 -4.46 -8.58
C THR A 80 10.84 -3.24 -9.04
N ILE A 81 10.18 -2.23 -9.63
CA ILE A 81 10.85 -1.02 -10.15
C ILE A 81 11.66 -0.36 -9.03
N PRO A 82 12.94 -0.05 -9.24
CA PRO A 82 13.74 0.71 -8.28
C PRO A 82 13.14 2.09 -8.00
N GLY A 83 13.17 2.55 -6.75
CA GLY A 83 12.67 3.88 -6.37
C GLY A 83 13.28 5.01 -7.21
N ARG A 84 14.58 4.93 -7.49
CA ARG A 84 15.29 5.86 -8.40
C ARG A 84 14.77 5.92 -9.84
N GLU A 85 14.03 4.91 -10.29
CA GLU A 85 13.40 4.88 -11.63
C GLU A 85 11.95 5.40 -11.62
N LEU A 86 11.36 5.64 -10.44
CA LEU A 86 10.00 6.18 -10.34
C LEU A 86 10.00 7.69 -10.61
N SER A 87 9.20 8.11 -11.58
CA SER A 87 9.03 9.54 -11.88
C SER A 87 8.27 10.25 -10.77
N ARG A 88 8.56 11.55 -10.59
CA ARG A 88 7.81 12.42 -9.65
C ARG A 88 6.31 12.36 -9.89
N LYS A 89 5.89 12.44 -11.15
CA LYS A 89 4.47 12.31 -11.55
C LYS A 89 3.86 10.98 -11.08
N SER A 90 4.59 9.87 -11.19
CA SER A 90 4.06 8.58 -10.73
C SER A 90 3.93 8.56 -9.21
N TRP A 91 4.89 9.14 -8.49
CA TRP A 91 4.79 9.30 -7.04
C TRP A 91 3.58 10.14 -6.63
N ASP A 92 3.34 11.28 -7.28
CA ASP A 92 2.20 12.15 -6.96
C ASP A 92 0.87 11.42 -7.19
N ILE A 93 0.74 10.65 -8.29
CA ILE A 93 -0.44 9.81 -8.55
C ILE A 93 -0.65 8.76 -7.46
N LEU A 94 0.40 8.02 -7.08
CA LEU A 94 0.31 7.04 -6.00
C LEU A 94 -0.06 7.69 -4.68
N TRP A 95 0.49 8.88 -4.40
CA TRP A 95 0.24 9.63 -3.18
C TRP A 95 -1.23 10.06 -3.09
N GLU A 96 -1.78 10.68 -4.14
CA GLU A 96 -3.19 11.10 -4.19
C GLU A 96 -4.15 9.92 -3.99
N ASP A 97 -3.88 8.77 -4.63
CA ASP A 97 -4.70 7.56 -4.44
C ASP A 97 -4.58 7.02 -3.01
N LEU A 98 -3.38 7.03 -2.42
CA LEU A 98 -3.16 6.62 -1.03
C LEU A 98 -3.90 7.53 -0.03
N VAL A 99 -3.90 8.85 -0.24
CA VAL A 99 -4.67 9.80 0.58
C VAL A 99 -6.15 9.39 0.58
N GLY A 100 -6.77 9.29 -0.60
CA GLY A 100 -8.19 8.96 -0.71
C GLY A 100 -8.54 7.56 -0.16
N LEU A 101 -7.69 6.56 -0.42
CA LEU A 101 -7.89 5.20 0.11
C LEU A 101 -7.79 5.16 1.64
N MET A 102 -6.84 5.87 2.23
CA MET A 102 -6.64 5.86 3.67
C MET A 102 -7.71 6.66 4.40
N GLU A 103 -8.13 7.81 3.86
CA GLU A 103 -9.26 8.58 4.40
C GLU A 103 -10.53 7.74 4.42
N THR A 104 -10.84 7.08 3.29
CA THR A 104 -11.98 6.16 3.19
C THR A 104 -11.86 5.00 4.17
N ALA A 105 -10.66 4.46 4.36
CA ALA A 105 -10.45 3.34 5.27
C ALA A 105 -10.64 3.72 6.74
N VAL A 106 -10.25 4.94 7.13
CA VAL A 106 -10.50 5.50 8.46
C VAL A 106 -12.00 5.69 8.67
N ASP A 107 -12.70 6.29 7.72
CA ASP A 107 -14.14 6.55 7.80
C ASP A 107 -14.95 5.24 7.91
N ARG A 108 -14.64 4.25 7.07
CA ARG A 108 -15.38 2.98 7.02
C ARG A 108 -14.94 1.94 8.05
N GLY A 109 -13.79 2.15 8.71
CA GLY A 109 -13.17 1.17 9.60
C GLY A 109 -12.70 -0.11 8.90
N ARG A 110 -12.51 -0.09 7.57
CA ARG A 110 -12.04 -1.23 6.75
C ARG A 110 -11.40 -0.72 5.45
N ILE A 111 -10.57 -1.53 4.82
CA ILE A 111 -9.89 -1.15 3.57
C ILE A 111 -10.66 -1.69 2.37
N ASP A 112 -11.28 -0.78 1.62
CA ASP A 112 -11.94 -1.05 0.33
C ASP A 112 -11.13 -0.38 -0.79
N THR A 113 -10.46 -1.18 -1.63
CA THR A 113 -9.60 -0.68 -2.73
C THR A 113 -10.12 -1.03 -4.12
N VAL A 114 -11.13 -1.89 -4.20
CA VAL A 114 -11.82 -2.25 -5.45
C VAL A 114 -12.72 -1.10 -5.89
N VAL A 115 -12.62 -0.71 -7.15
CA VAL A 115 -13.49 0.34 -7.72
C VAL A 115 -14.84 -0.25 -8.10
N ASP A 116 -15.86 0.60 -8.22
CA ASP A 116 -17.25 0.19 -8.46
C ASP A 116 -17.42 -0.74 -9.67
N ASP A 117 -16.70 -0.50 -10.77
CA ASP A 117 -16.71 -1.34 -11.98
C ASP A 117 -16.24 -2.79 -11.75
N HIS A 118 -15.50 -3.03 -10.67
CA HIS A 118 -15.02 -4.36 -10.27
C HIS A 118 -15.64 -4.84 -8.95
N SER A 119 -16.69 -4.17 -8.48
CA SER A 119 -17.45 -4.55 -7.30
C SER A 119 -18.01 -5.98 -7.42
N PRO A 120 -18.24 -6.67 -6.28
CA PRO A 120 -18.89 -7.98 -6.28
C PRO A 120 -20.19 -8.01 -7.09
N GLU A 121 -21.01 -6.98 -6.95
CA GLU A 121 -22.32 -6.83 -7.57
C GLU A 121 -22.19 -6.70 -9.10
N VAL A 122 -21.31 -5.81 -9.58
CA VAL A 122 -21.07 -5.61 -11.01
C VAL A 122 -20.47 -6.86 -11.67
N GLN A 123 -19.61 -7.58 -10.95
CA GLN A 123 -18.97 -8.80 -11.47
C GLN A 123 -19.79 -10.08 -11.24
N GLY A 124 -20.93 -10.01 -10.57
CA GLY A 124 -21.75 -11.18 -10.23
C GLY A 124 -21.02 -12.22 -9.38
N ARG A 125 -20.13 -11.77 -8.48
CA ARG A 125 -19.34 -12.63 -7.59
C ARG A 125 -19.75 -12.40 -6.12
N PRO A 126 -19.55 -13.38 -5.23
CA PRO A 126 -19.73 -13.14 -3.81
C PRO A 126 -18.72 -12.10 -3.28
N PRO A 127 -19.09 -11.34 -2.24
CA PRO A 127 -18.15 -10.46 -1.55
C PRO A 127 -17.05 -11.28 -0.87
N ARG A 128 -15.91 -10.63 -0.64
CA ARG A 128 -14.76 -11.21 0.04
C ARG A 128 -15.08 -11.46 1.50
N VAL A 129 -14.73 -12.66 1.97
CA VAL A 129 -14.81 -13.04 3.38
C VAL A 129 -13.41 -13.00 4.00
N ASP A 130 -13.11 -11.96 4.76
CA ASP A 130 -11.89 -11.80 5.57
C ASP A 130 -12.25 -11.23 6.95
N ALA A 131 -11.50 -11.58 7.98
CA ALA A 131 -11.73 -11.11 9.35
C ALA A 131 -11.65 -9.58 9.49
N HIS A 132 -10.95 -8.89 8.60
CA HIS A 132 -10.84 -7.43 8.57
C HIS A 132 -11.83 -6.77 7.59
N GLY A 133 -12.71 -7.58 6.98
CA GLY A 133 -13.61 -7.14 5.91
C GLY A 133 -12.86 -6.58 4.69
N GLY A 134 -13.59 -5.77 3.92
CA GLY A 134 -13.06 -4.97 2.83
C GLY A 134 -12.85 -5.72 1.51
N GLU A 135 -13.05 -5.02 0.40
CA GLU A 135 -12.78 -5.52 -0.95
C GLU A 135 -11.38 -5.14 -1.42
N VAL A 136 -10.61 -6.12 -1.91
CA VAL A 136 -9.23 -5.90 -2.40
C VAL A 136 -8.97 -6.64 -3.71
N TYR A 137 -8.01 -6.15 -4.49
CA TYR A 137 -7.63 -6.75 -5.75
C TYR A 137 -6.62 -7.90 -5.61
N VAL A 138 -5.60 -7.78 -4.76
CA VAL A 138 -4.49 -8.75 -4.72
C VAL A 138 -4.16 -9.25 -3.31
N TYR A 139 -4.34 -8.42 -2.28
CA TYR A 139 -3.94 -8.75 -0.92
C TYR A 139 -4.67 -10.00 -0.40
N ARG A 140 -3.92 -11.03 0.03
CA ARG A 140 -4.46 -12.33 0.49
C ARG A 140 -5.39 -13.02 -0.52
N ARG A 141 -5.22 -12.74 -1.81
CA ARG A 141 -5.95 -13.42 -2.90
C ARG A 141 -5.07 -14.39 -3.70
N THR A 142 -3.97 -14.89 -3.12
CA THR A 142 -3.05 -15.82 -3.79
C THR A 142 -3.78 -17.01 -4.40
N GLY A 143 -3.47 -17.32 -5.66
CA GLY A 143 -4.12 -18.40 -6.42
C GLY A 143 -5.53 -18.08 -6.91
N GLN A 144 -6.16 -16.98 -6.46
CA GLN A 144 -7.44 -16.54 -7.00
C GLN A 144 -7.24 -15.79 -8.32
N PRO A 145 -8.26 -15.78 -9.21
CA PRO A 145 -8.22 -14.99 -10.42
C PRO A 145 -8.19 -13.49 -10.10
N CYS A 146 -7.32 -12.75 -10.79
CA CYS A 146 -7.32 -11.29 -10.79
C CYS A 146 -8.68 -10.77 -11.26
N LEU A 147 -9.26 -9.80 -10.51
CA LEU A 147 -10.57 -9.24 -10.83
C LEU A 147 -10.61 -8.45 -12.15
N VAL A 148 -9.44 -8.15 -12.72
CA VAL A 148 -9.32 -7.38 -13.98
C VAL A 148 -9.01 -8.26 -15.18
N CYS A 149 -8.15 -9.27 -15.03
CA CYS A 149 -7.63 -10.03 -16.18
C CYS A 149 -7.71 -11.55 -16.05
N GLY A 150 -8.25 -12.07 -14.94
CA GLY A 150 -8.39 -13.50 -14.67
C GLY A 150 -7.10 -14.24 -14.32
N THR A 151 -5.91 -13.67 -14.59
CA THR A 151 -4.64 -14.30 -14.23
C THR A 151 -4.51 -14.47 -12.72
N GLU A 152 -4.02 -15.63 -12.28
CA GLU A 152 -3.81 -15.93 -10.86
C GLU A 152 -2.92 -14.89 -10.17
N ILE A 153 -3.34 -14.47 -8.97
CA ILE A 153 -2.55 -13.62 -8.10
C ILE A 153 -1.39 -14.44 -7.52
N ARG A 154 -0.19 -13.87 -7.61
CA ARG A 154 1.06 -14.47 -7.13
C ARG A 154 1.56 -13.76 -5.89
N THR A 155 2.43 -14.46 -5.17
CA THR A 155 3.13 -13.92 -4.01
C THR A 155 4.62 -14.16 -4.07
N THR A 156 5.37 -13.28 -3.42
CA THR A 156 6.78 -13.48 -3.09
C THR A 156 7.08 -12.91 -1.70
N MET A 157 8.19 -13.33 -1.08
CA MET A 157 8.67 -12.71 0.15
C MET A 157 9.52 -11.48 -0.20
N LEU A 158 9.22 -10.32 0.39
CA LEU A 158 9.97 -9.09 0.18
C LEU A 158 10.18 -8.38 1.53
N GLU A 159 11.43 -8.28 1.96
CA GLU A 159 11.82 -7.61 3.22
C GLU A 159 11.01 -8.15 4.44
N GLY A 160 10.86 -9.48 4.51
CA GLY A 160 10.17 -10.16 5.62
C GLY A 160 8.64 -10.06 5.60
N ARG A 161 8.04 -9.48 4.55
CA ARG A 161 6.58 -9.40 4.37
C ARG A 161 6.18 -9.99 3.01
N THR A 162 5.07 -10.71 2.98
CA THR A 162 4.50 -11.22 1.71
C THR A 162 4.06 -10.06 0.83
N MET A 163 4.58 -10.01 -0.39
CA MET A 163 4.10 -9.14 -1.46
C MET A 163 3.09 -9.90 -2.32
N TYR A 164 1.95 -9.30 -2.60
CA TYR A 164 0.89 -9.85 -3.46
C TYR A 164 0.86 -9.03 -4.76
N TRP A 165 0.78 -9.70 -5.91
CA TRP A 165 0.70 -9.00 -7.19
C TRP A 165 -0.06 -9.80 -8.25
N CYS A 166 -0.48 -9.12 -9.32
CA CYS A 166 -0.89 -9.78 -10.56
C CYS A 166 0.21 -9.65 -11.63
N PRO A 167 0.82 -10.76 -12.08
CA PRO A 167 1.94 -10.72 -13.04
C PRO A 167 1.53 -10.29 -14.46
N ARG A 168 0.23 -10.19 -14.74
CA ARG A 168 -0.30 -9.69 -16.01
C ARG A 168 -0.63 -8.20 -15.97
N CYS A 169 -1.29 -7.75 -14.91
CA CYS A 169 -1.67 -6.34 -14.78
C CYS A 169 -0.48 -5.45 -14.41
N GLN A 170 0.42 -5.90 -13.54
CA GLN A 170 1.49 -5.08 -12.98
C GLN A 170 2.79 -5.22 -13.77
N ARG A 171 2.93 -4.41 -14.83
CA ARG A 171 4.08 -4.43 -15.76
C ARG A 171 4.56 -3.03 -16.16
N ARG A 172 3.82 -1.98 -15.78
CA ARG A 172 4.16 -0.61 -16.18
C ARG A 172 5.30 -0.10 -15.31
N LYS A 173 6.15 0.75 -15.89
CA LYS A 173 7.18 1.49 -15.16
C LYS A 173 6.71 2.83 -14.58
N THR A 174 5.57 3.30 -15.06
CA THR A 174 4.96 4.58 -14.66
C THR A 174 3.53 4.33 -14.21
N ALA A 175 3.12 5.06 -13.18
CA ALA A 175 1.72 5.07 -12.76
C ALA A 175 0.88 5.81 -13.82
N ALA A 176 -0.35 5.35 -14.03
CA ALA A 176 -1.34 6.05 -14.82
C ALA A 176 -2.50 6.47 -13.91
N PRO A 177 -3.16 7.61 -14.18
CA PRO A 177 -4.42 7.95 -13.53
C PRO A 177 -5.47 6.86 -13.72
#